data_AF-X1TAT5-F1
#
_entry.id   AF-X1TAT5-F1
#
_cell.length_a   1.000
_cell.length_b   1.000
_cell.length_c   1.000
_cell.angle_alpha   90.00
_cell.angle_beta   90.00
_cell.angle_gamma   90.00
#
_symmetry.space_group_name_H-M   'P 1'
#
loop_
_entity.id
_entity.type
_entity.pdbx_description
1 polymer ?
#
loop_
_entity_poly.entity_id
_entity_poly.type
_entity_poly.pdbx_seq_one_letter_code
_entity_poly.pdbx_strand_id
1 'polypeptide(L)'
;GVPILGICLGAQIIFESSEEGNQVCLGLVPGTTARFQLRDKLLKIPHMGWNEAKVVQPHPVLDCIKGGDEFYFVHSFYPQPAEEKNIYAVTHYGNDFCSAVGCKSLFATQFHPEKSGRLGLQLLERFVRWDGMIPIELAESGGQ
;
A
#
# COMPACT_ATOMS: atom_id res chain seq x y z
N GLY A 1 -15.05 11.90 1.62
CA GLY A 1 -14.11 13.03 1.83
C GLY A 1 -13.39 13.32 0.53
N VAL A 2 -12.54 14.35 0.44
CA VAL A 2 -11.73 14.54 -0.79
C VAL A 2 -10.73 13.38 -0.89
N PRO A 3 -10.65 12.66 -2.03
CA PRO A 3 -9.67 11.60 -2.24
C PRO A 3 -8.23 12.08 -2.11
N ILE A 4 -7.40 11.31 -1.40
CA ILE A 4 -5.95 11.55 -1.26
C ILE A 4 -5.22 10.27 -1.66
N LEU A 5 -4.20 10.39 -2.52
CA LEU A 5 -3.32 9.29 -2.90
C LEU A 5 -1.90 9.50 -2.35
N GLY A 6 -1.43 8.57 -1.52
CA GLY A 6 -0.03 8.47 -1.12
C GLY A 6 0.73 7.47 -1.98
N ILE A 7 1.90 7.83 -2.50
CA ILE A 7 2.74 6.93 -3.31
C ILE A 7 4.13 6.81 -2.67
N CYS A 8 4.59 5.58 -2.45
CA CYS A 8 5.89 5.25 -1.87
C CYS A 8 6.13 5.96 -0.53
N LEU A 9 6.96 7.02 -0.49
CA LEU A 9 7.13 7.84 0.71
C LEU A 9 5.79 8.45 1.18
N GLY A 10 4.91 8.81 0.24
CA GLY A 10 3.54 9.24 0.54
C GLY A 10 2.71 8.17 1.24
N ALA A 11 3.01 6.87 1.06
CA ALA A 11 2.37 5.78 1.79
C ALA A 11 2.98 5.56 3.18
N GLN A 12 4.15 6.12 3.46
CA GLN A 12 4.87 5.98 4.72
C GLN A 12 4.60 7.14 5.69
N ILE A 13 4.60 8.38 5.18
CA ILE A 13 4.43 9.58 6.03
C ILE A 13 3.01 9.76 6.60
N ILE A 14 2.04 8.95 6.16
CA ILE A 14 0.65 9.01 6.64
C ILE A 14 0.48 8.42 8.03
N PHE A 15 1.44 7.63 8.50
CA PHE A 15 1.40 6.97 9.79
C PHE A 15 1.79 7.91 10.94
N GLU A 16 1.77 7.41 12.17
CA GLU A 16 2.16 8.17 13.37
C GLU A 16 3.67 8.35 13.47
N SER A 17 4.44 7.37 12.96
CA SER A 17 5.89 7.39 13.02
C SER A 17 6.57 6.63 11.87
N SER A 18 7.88 6.85 11.73
CA SER A 18 8.75 6.09 10.84
C SER A 18 10.05 5.71 11.54
N GLU A 19 10.43 4.44 11.43
CA GLU A 19 11.77 3.97 11.82
C GLU A 19 12.87 4.62 10.98
N GLU A 20 12.54 5.17 9.81
CA GLU A 20 13.48 5.98 9.03
C GLU A 20 13.77 7.29 9.78
N GLY A 21 14.90 7.30 10.49
CA GLY A 21 15.32 8.45 11.27
C GLY A 21 14.52 8.66 12.57
N ASN A 22 13.72 7.69 13.01
CA ASN A 22 12.88 7.76 14.23
C ASN A 22 12.00 9.01 14.28
N GLN A 23 11.28 9.27 13.19
CA GLN A 23 10.52 10.52 13.00
C GLN A 23 9.04 10.37 13.38
N VAL A 24 8.46 11.47 13.86
CA VAL A 24 7.00 11.64 13.95
C VAL A 24 6.48 12.00 12.57
N CYS A 25 5.37 11.39 12.18
CA CYS A 25 4.76 11.55 10.87
C CYS A 25 3.36 12.21 10.99
N LEU A 26 2.53 12.17 9.94
CA LEU A 26 1.27 12.92 9.89
C LEU A 26 0.18 12.41 10.84
N GLY A 27 0.24 11.14 11.26
CA GLY A 27 -0.73 10.54 12.18
C GLY A 27 -2.15 10.40 11.61
N LEU A 28 -2.28 10.24 10.28
CA LEU A 28 -3.58 10.08 9.61
C LEU A 28 -4.11 8.64 9.72
N VAL A 29 -3.21 7.66 9.80
CA VAL A 29 -3.51 6.24 9.95
C VAL A 29 -2.71 5.69 11.15
N PRO A 30 -3.33 4.95 12.08
CA PRO A 30 -2.60 4.31 13.17
C PRO A 30 -1.57 3.30 12.65
N GLY A 31 -0.34 3.35 13.16
CA GLY A 31 0.74 2.46 12.73
C GLY A 31 2.09 3.16 12.55
N THR A 32 3.01 2.46 11.90
CA THR A 32 4.38 2.94 11.67
C THR A 32 4.89 2.56 10.28
N THR A 33 6.03 3.13 9.91
CA THR A 33 6.85 2.66 8.78
C THR A 33 8.04 1.89 9.32
N ALA A 34 8.12 0.60 9.01
CA ALA A 34 9.13 -0.32 9.56
C ALA A 34 10.23 -0.63 8.55
N ARG A 35 11.45 -0.88 9.02
CA ARG A 35 12.58 -1.31 8.19
C ARG A 35 12.49 -2.81 7.91
N PHE A 36 12.85 -3.22 6.70
CA PHE A 36 13.00 -4.65 6.41
C PHE A 36 14.07 -5.30 7.29
N GLN A 37 13.68 -6.40 7.97
CA GLN A 37 14.56 -7.29 8.71
C GLN A 37 14.48 -8.69 8.06
N LEU A 38 15.23 -8.87 6.98
CA LEU A 38 15.19 -10.11 6.19
C LEU A 38 16.16 -11.15 6.76
N ARG A 39 15.70 -12.40 6.90
CA ARG A 39 16.56 -13.52 7.30
C ARG A 39 17.41 -14.03 6.14
N ASP A 40 16.85 -13.99 4.93
CA ASP A 40 17.54 -14.38 3.71
C ASP A 40 18.50 -13.27 3.25
N LYS A 41 19.79 -13.58 3.22
CA LYS A 41 20.85 -12.65 2.80
C LYS A 41 20.95 -12.46 1.29
N LEU A 42 20.27 -13.29 0.50
CA LEU A 42 20.21 -13.15 -0.96
C LEU A 42 19.28 -12.01 -1.37
N LEU A 43 18.27 -11.70 -0.54
CA LEU A 43 17.38 -10.57 -0.76
C LEU A 43 18.09 -9.26 -0.42
N LYS A 44 18.11 -8.34 -1.37
CA LYS A 44 18.78 -7.04 -1.23
C LYS A 44 17.84 -6.00 -0.63
N ILE A 45 18.39 -5.07 0.13
CA ILE A 45 17.68 -3.86 0.57
C ILE A 45 18.37 -2.66 -0.12
N PRO A 46 17.63 -1.80 -0.84
CA PRO A 46 16.16 -1.75 -0.94
C PRO A 46 15.55 -2.93 -1.71
N HIS A 47 14.30 -3.28 -1.38
CA HIS A 47 13.42 -4.05 -2.25
C HIS A 47 13.22 -3.24 -3.53
N MET A 48 13.76 -3.73 -4.64
CA MET A 48 13.78 -3.02 -5.92
C MET A 48 13.46 -3.96 -7.07
N GLY A 49 12.43 -3.64 -7.84
CA GLY A 49 12.02 -4.42 -8.99
C GLY A 49 10.51 -4.58 -9.09
N TRP A 50 10.10 -5.44 -10.01
CA TRP A 50 8.71 -5.86 -10.18
C TRP A 50 8.40 -6.97 -9.16
N ASN A 51 7.26 -6.85 -8.47
CA ASN A 51 6.80 -7.85 -7.52
C ASN A 51 5.26 -7.84 -7.47
N GLU A 52 4.66 -8.97 -7.10
CA GLU A 52 3.22 -9.14 -7.06
C GLU A 52 2.59 -8.30 -5.94
N ALA A 53 1.48 -7.62 -6.26
CA ALA A 53 0.62 -6.99 -5.25
C ALA A 53 -0.67 -7.81 -5.11
N LYS A 54 -0.76 -8.61 -4.04
CA LYS A 54 -1.93 -9.43 -3.76
C LYS A 54 -2.99 -8.62 -3.02
N VAL A 55 -4.12 -8.37 -3.67
CA VAL A 55 -5.29 -7.73 -3.04
C VAL A 55 -5.87 -8.67 -1.97
N VAL A 56 -6.06 -8.17 -0.76
CA VAL A 56 -6.58 -8.96 0.39
C VAL A 56 -7.98 -8.54 0.83
N GLN A 57 -8.42 -7.34 0.44
CA GLN A 57 -9.80 -6.88 0.58
C GLN A 57 -10.15 -5.92 -0.57
N PRO A 58 -11.41 -5.88 -1.00
CA PRO A 58 -11.81 -5.13 -2.19
C PRO A 58 -11.71 -3.61 -1.97
N HIS A 59 -11.35 -2.88 -3.04
CA HIS A 59 -11.31 -1.41 -3.05
C HIS A 59 -11.46 -0.89 -4.48
N PRO A 60 -12.26 0.16 -4.75
CA PRO A 60 -12.50 0.67 -6.10
C PRO A 60 -11.24 0.99 -6.91
N VAL A 61 -10.17 1.42 -6.22
CA VAL A 61 -8.86 1.74 -6.82
C VAL A 61 -8.09 0.48 -7.23
N LEU A 62 -8.31 -0.66 -6.58
CA LEU A 62 -7.62 -1.92 -6.83
C LEU A 62 -8.40 -2.88 -7.74
N ASP A 63 -9.63 -2.56 -8.12
CA ASP A 63 -10.52 -3.40 -8.95
C ASP A 63 -9.93 -3.84 -10.32
N CYS A 64 -8.84 -3.21 -10.79
CA CYS A 64 -8.13 -3.69 -11.99
C CYS A 64 -7.11 -4.80 -11.73
N ILE A 65 -6.72 -5.03 -10.48
CA ILE A 65 -5.63 -5.93 -10.11
C ILE A 65 -6.16 -7.37 -10.01
N LYS A 66 -5.42 -8.29 -10.60
CA LYS A 66 -5.64 -9.73 -10.58
C LYS A 66 -4.46 -10.44 -9.92
N GLY A 67 -4.66 -11.69 -9.51
CA GLY A 67 -3.56 -12.51 -9.00
C GLY A 67 -2.43 -12.63 -10.02
N GLY A 68 -1.20 -12.45 -9.57
CA GLY A 68 0.01 -12.41 -10.41
C GLY A 68 0.34 -11.06 -11.04
N ASP A 69 -0.50 -10.02 -10.86
CA ASP A 69 -0.18 -8.68 -11.37
C ASP A 69 0.97 -8.05 -10.57
N GLU A 70 1.99 -7.58 -11.27
CA GLU A 70 3.19 -7.02 -10.67
C GLU A 70 3.25 -5.48 -10.79
N PHE A 71 3.81 -4.86 -9.75
CA PHE A 71 4.07 -3.43 -9.69
C PHE A 71 5.54 -3.15 -9.38
N TYR A 72 6.01 -1.96 -9.73
CA TYR A 72 7.39 -1.56 -9.49
C TYR A 72 7.59 -0.99 -8.08
N PHE A 73 8.50 -1.62 -7.32
CA PHE A 73 8.88 -1.24 -5.96
C PHE A 73 10.32 -0.69 -5.94
N VAL A 74 10.58 0.27 -5.04
CA VAL A 74 11.92 0.73 -4.67
C VAL A 74 11.90 1.34 -3.26
N HIS A 75 12.17 0.55 -2.22
CA HIS A 75 12.09 1.01 -0.83
C HIS A 75 12.88 0.12 0.15
N SER A 76 13.36 0.72 1.26
CA SER A 76 14.01 -0.01 2.37
C SER A 76 13.11 -0.19 3.60
N PHE A 77 12.05 0.62 3.66
CA PHE A 77 11.04 0.61 4.71
C PHE A 77 9.66 0.38 4.10
N TYR A 78 8.70 -0.07 4.88
CA TYR A 78 7.36 -0.41 4.39
C TYR A 78 6.27 -0.01 5.39
N PRO A 79 5.02 0.19 4.92
CA PRO A 79 3.85 0.46 5.76
C PRO A 79 3.58 -0.69 6.73
N GLN A 80 3.42 -0.38 8.01
CA GLN A 80 2.96 -1.30 9.02
C GLN A 80 1.76 -0.70 9.76
N PRO A 81 0.54 -0.76 9.16
CA PRO A 81 -0.68 -0.33 9.83
C PRO A 81 -0.89 -1.10 11.14
N ALA A 82 -1.41 -0.43 12.17
CA ALA A 82 -1.74 -1.08 13.44
C ALA A 82 -3.02 -1.93 13.37
N GLU A 83 -3.88 -1.68 12.38
CA GLU A 83 -5.16 -2.37 12.21
C GLU A 83 -5.25 -3.02 10.83
N GLU A 84 -5.60 -4.31 10.79
CA GLU A 84 -5.71 -5.10 9.56
C GLU A 84 -6.73 -4.54 8.56
N LYS A 85 -7.81 -3.91 9.06
CA LYS A 85 -8.83 -3.25 8.22
C LYS A 85 -8.27 -2.18 7.29
N ASN A 86 -7.07 -1.67 7.57
CA ASN A 86 -6.42 -0.65 6.76
C ASN A 86 -5.52 -1.26 5.66
N ILE A 87 -5.33 -2.58 5.62
CA ILE A 87 -4.45 -3.28 4.67
C ILE A 87 -5.27 -3.77 3.48
N TYR A 88 -5.04 -3.21 2.29
CA TYR A 88 -5.80 -3.57 1.07
C TYR A 88 -5.03 -4.47 0.11
N ALA A 89 -3.71 -4.40 0.13
CA ALA A 89 -2.86 -5.33 -0.59
C ALA A 89 -1.62 -5.67 0.23
N VAL A 90 -1.11 -6.89 0.01
CA VAL A 90 0.14 -7.40 0.57
C VAL A 90 1.09 -7.82 -0.53
N THR A 91 2.38 -7.76 -0.26
CA THR A 91 3.44 -8.24 -1.15
C THR A 91 4.43 -9.06 -0.35
N HIS A 92 4.91 -10.16 -0.92
CA HIS A 92 5.91 -11.01 -0.30
C HIS A 92 7.32 -10.57 -0.72
N TYR A 93 8.17 -10.24 0.26
CA TYR A 93 9.60 -10.01 0.03
C TYR A 93 10.40 -10.48 1.25
N GLY A 94 10.62 -11.79 1.35
CA GLY A 94 11.20 -12.46 2.52
C GLY A 94 10.23 -12.58 3.70
N ASN A 95 9.45 -11.52 3.95
CA ASN A 95 8.24 -11.52 4.77
C ASN A 95 7.11 -10.81 4.01
N ASP A 96 5.87 -11.03 4.41
CA ASP A 96 4.74 -10.26 3.89
C ASP A 96 4.74 -8.85 4.48
N PHE A 97 4.46 -7.86 3.63
CA PHE A 97 4.29 -6.48 4.06
C PHE A 97 3.07 -5.84 3.38
N CYS A 98 2.52 -4.80 4.02
CA CYS A 98 1.41 -4.04 3.45
C CYS A 98 1.89 -3.20 2.25
N SER A 99 1.42 -3.53 1.05
CA SER A 99 1.77 -2.83 -0.19
C SER A 99 0.71 -1.84 -0.64
N ALA A 100 -0.51 -1.91 -0.11
CA ALA A 100 -1.52 -0.85 -0.23
C ALA A 100 -2.33 -0.65 1.07
N VAL A 101 -2.56 0.61 1.42
CA VAL A 101 -3.23 1.08 2.65
C VAL A 101 -4.46 1.91 2.29
N GLY A 102 -5.53 1.80 3.06
CA GLY A 102 -6.72 2.64 2.91
C GLY A 102 -7.33 3.04 4.25
N CYS A 103 -7.79 4.29 4.35
CA CYS A 103 -8.48 4.81 5.54
C CYS A 103 -9.36 6.01 5.14
N LYS A 104 -10.68 5.89 5.30
CA LYS A 104 -11.65 6.92 4.86
C LYS A 104 -11.44 7.26 3.38
N SER A 105 -11.13 8.52 3.04
CA SER A 105 -10.84 8.96 1.66
C SER A 105 -9.34 8.94 1.31
N LEU A 106 -8.49 8.40 2.18
CA LEU A 106 -7.07 8.19 1.91
C LEU A 106 -6.87 6.80 1.33
N PHE A 107 -6.11 6.73 0.23
CA PHE A 107 -5.57 5.50 -0.32
C PHE A 107 -4.07 5.68 -0.53
N ALA A 108 -3.27 4.64 -0.32
CA ALA A 108 -1.83 4.75 -0.52
C ALA A 108 -1.21 3.43 -1.00
N THR A 109 -0.19 3.52 -1.85
CA THR A 109 0.52 2.36 -2.39
C THR A 109 2.01 2.48 -2.11
N GLN A 110 2.63 1.40 -1.62
CA GLN A 110 4.09 1.36 -1.44
C GLN A 110 4.80 1.22 -2.79
N PHE A 111 4.19 0.54 -3.76
CA PHE A 111 4.68 0.55 -5.14
C PHE A 111 4.42 1.89 -5.84
N HIS A 112 5.11 2.08 -6.98
CA HIS A 112 5.02 3.25 -7.84
C HIS A 112 4.08 2.97 -9.03
N PRO A 113 2.78 3.28 -8.95
CA PRO A 113 1.86 3.06 -10.06
C PRO A 113 2.30 3.83 -11.32
N GLU A 114 2.89 5.00 -11.19
CA GLU A 114 3.41 5.79 -12.31
C GLU A 114 4.60 5.12 -13.04
N LYS A 115 5.25 4.14 -12.40
CA LYS A 115 6.35 3.34 -12.98
C LYS A 115 5.94 1.91 -13.33
N SER A 116 4.67 1.55 -13.12
CA SER A 116 4.17 0.18 -13.26
C SER A 116 3.41 -0.07 -14.58
N GLY A 117 3.72 0.71 -15.61
CA GLY A 117 3.17 0.55 -16.95
C GLY A 117 1.64 0.66 -17.00
N ARG A 118 1.01 -0.20 -17.80
CA ARG A 118 -0.44 -0.16 -18.06
C ARG A 118 -1.28 -0.41 -16.80
N LEU A 119 -0.86 -1.36 -15.95
CA LEU A 119 -1.57 -1.67 -14.70
C LEU A 119 -1.55 -0.48 -13.75
N GLY A 120 -0.38 0.15 -13.60
CA GLY A 120 -0.23 1.36 -12.81
C GLY A 120 -1.09 2.53 -13.30
N LEU A 121 -1.15 2.75 -14.63
CA LEU A 121 -2.03 3.78 -15.21
C LEU A 121 -3.52 3.48 -14.99
N GLN A 122 -3.95 2.22 -15.06
CA GLN A 122 -5.33 1.84 -14.77
C GLN A 122 -5.71 2.10 -13.32
N LEU A 123 -4.78 1.82 -12.39
CA LEU A 123 -4.97 2.14 -10.98
C LEU A 123 -5.12 3.66 -10.76
N LEU A 124 -4.26 4.47 -11.39
CA LEU A 124 -4.34 5.93 -11.32
C LEU A 124 -5.65 6.47 -11.91
N GLU A 125 -6.09 5.93 -13.06
CA GLU A 125 -7.38 6.27 -13.66
C GLU A 125 -8.54 5.97 -12.71
N ARG A 126 -8.51 4.82 -12.03
CA ARG A 126 -9.52 4.47 -11.02
C ARG A 126 -9.50 5.41 -9.82
N PHE A 127 -8.32 5.78 -9.33
CA PHE A 127 -8.20 6.77 -8.26
C PHE A 127 -8.82 8.12 -8.66
N VAL A 128 -8.54 8.62 -9.87
CA VAL A 128 -9.11 9.89 -10.35
C VAL A 128 -10.64 9.85 -10.43
N ARG A 129 -11.23 8.67 -10.68
CA ARG A 129 -12.69 8.46 -10.73
C ARG A 129 -13.32 8.17 -9.37
N TRP A 130 -12.52 7.88 -8.35
CA TRP A 130 -13.02 7.54 -7.02
C TRP A 130 -13.51 8.79 -6.29
N ASP A 131 -14.66 8.69 -5.63
CA ASP A 131 -15.30 9.79 -4.91
C ASP A 131 -14.87 9.89 -3.43
N GLY A 132 -13.97 9.01 -2.99
CA GLY A 132 -13.46 8.99 -1.62
C GLY A 132 -14.35 8.23 -0.65
N MET A 133 -15.30 7.43 -1.14
CA MET A 133 -16.18 6.57 -0.35
C MET A 133 -15.90 5.09 -0.64
N ILE A 134 -15.90 4.27 0.40
CA ILE A 134 -15.86 2.81 0.25
C ILE A 134 -17.30 2.30 0.30
N PRO A 135 -17.81 1.65 -0.76
CA PRO A 135 -19.16 1.08 -0.77
C PRO A 135 -19.40 0.15 0.43
N ILE A 136 -20.59 0.25 1.02
CA ILE A 136 -20.99 -0.54 2.21
C ILE A 136 -20.88 -2.06 1.91
N GLU A 137 -21.23 -2.46 0.69
CA GLU A 137 -21.14 -3.85 0.20
C GLU A 137 -19.72 -4.42 0.22
N LEU A 138 -18.70 -3.56 0.08
CA LEU A 138 -17.30 -3.97 0.15
C LEU A 138 -16.80 -4.03 1.60
N ALA A 139 -17.33 -3.17 2.48
CA ALA A 139 -16.94 -3.09 3.89
C ALA A 139 -17.36 -4.33 4.71
N GLU A 140 -18.44 -5.02 4.31
CA GLU A 140 -18.94 -6.22 5.00
C GLU A 140 -18.23 -7.52 4.58
N SER A 141 -17.47 -7.50 3.48
CA SER A 141 -16.78 -8.69 2.94
C SER A 141 -15.42 -9.00 3.58
N GLY A 142 -14.86 -8.06 4.37
CA GLY A 142 -13.58 -8.22 5.09
C GLY A 142 -13.69 -8.85 6.48
N GLY A 143 -14.87 -9.37 6.85
CA GLY A 143 -15.15 -9.97 8.15
C GLY A 143 -15.65 -11.41 8.06
N GLN A 144 -14.84 -12.32 7.51
CA GLN A 144 -14.98 -13.77 7.70
C GLN A 144 -13.61 -14.43 7.83
#